data_AF-A0A5M6AC44-F1
#
_entry.id   AF-A0A5M6AC44-F1
#
_cell.length_a   1.000
_cell.length_b   1.000
_cell.length_c   1.000
_cell.angle_alpha   90.00
_cell.angle_beta   90.00
_cell.angle_gamma   90.00
#
_symmetry.space_group_name_H-M   'P 1'
#
loop_
_entity.id
_entity.type
_entity.pdbx_description
1 polymer ?
#
loop_
_entity_poly.entity_id
_entity_poly.type
_entity_poly.pdbx_seq_one_letter_code
_entity_poly.pdbx_strand_id
1 'polypeptide(L)'
;MKENNKEVDKDIHSSRCSGLAGQKACRKLDNKIVYANYVTKSDGPFYCPVCLSDVIIRKCTEKVDHFAHNARQSPIIGKKDRLLHEQCQNEILEYLQKSFPSGKWEKERPIPKNEIYDLKEVIPDISGRIDELPIAIEVQISPYTINRIHEKLVEYEKRKVLVLYIIPLCKELGEEVFRPRLFEKYLHSLYYGRVYYWIPNNDNKIVSVHFGRCTRWIEESTWFSEDGEECNAGGYYLTFKTLRKPFFGEQLDIVKDFKQMQRKEFIPTNAKKKIPACSLFIDKQMKWWDEKECIIQKESIIESTKLFEEYNPIDEYDEYSDEF
;
A
#
# COMPACT_ATOMS: atom_id res chain seq x y z
N MET A 1 26.51 -18.34 5.86
CA MET A 1 25.15 -18.81 5.52
C MET A 1 24.03 -18.12 6.32
N LYS A 2 24.11 -17.97 7.66
CA LYS A 2 23.03 -17.37 8.47
C LYS A 2 22.75 -15.87 8.24
N GLU A 3 23.74 -15.09 7.78
CA GLU A 3 23.55 -13.65 7.55
C GLU A 3 22.98 -13.31 6.17
N ASN A 4 23.24 -14.16 5.16
CA ASN A 4 22.67 -14.01 3.81
C ASN A 4 21.15 -14.19 3.79
N ASN A 5 20.64 -15.17 4.56
CA ASN A 5 19.20 -15.34 4.71
C ASN A 5 18.58 -14.05 5.27
N LYS A 6 19.19 -13.38 6.25
CA LYS A 6 18.60 -12.20 6.88
C LYS A 6 18.37 -11.00 5.96
N GLU A 7 19.19 -10.76 4.93
CA GLU A 7 19.00 -9.64 3.99
C GLU A 7 18.10 -9.98 2.81
N VAL A 8 18.22 -11.20 2.28
CA VAL A 8 17.22 -11.76 1.36
C VAL A 8 15.86 -11.75 2.05
N ASP A 9 15.78 -12.17 3.31
CA ASP A 9 14.57 -12.10 4.14
C ASP A 9 14.10 -10.65 4.35
N LYS A 10 15.02 -9.68 4.49
CA LYS A 10 14.67 -8.25 4.64
C LYS A 10 14.13 -7.63 3.36
N ASP A 11 14.75 -7.92 2.21
CA ASP A 11 14.25 -7.47 0.90
C ASP A 11 12.96 -8.19 0.56
N ILE A 12 12.86 -9.51 0.77
CA ILE A 12 11.61 -10.27 0.63
C ILE A 12 10.52 -9.68 1.52
N HIS A 13 10.82 -9.38 2.79
CA HIS A 13 9.83 -8.82 3.70
C HIS A 13 9.41 -7.40 3.31
N SER A 14 10.35 -6.56 2.85
CA SER A 14 10.07 -5.15 2.50
C SER A 14 9.46 -4.98 1.11
N SER A 15 9.93 -5.73 0.12
CA SER A 15 9.43 -5.76 -1.25
C SER A 15 8.21 -6.65 -1.43
N ARG A 16 8.01 -7.61 -0.51
CA ARG A 16 7.01 -8.69 -0.58
C ARG A 16 7.15 -9.51 -1.85
N CYS A 17 8.39 -9.72 -2.28
CA CYS A 17 8.72 -10.42 -3.50
C CYS A 17 9.93 -11.33 -3.28
N SER A 18 9.74 -12.63 -3.50
CA SER A 18 10.82 -13.63 -3.51
C SER A 18 11.55 -13.74 -4.84
N GLY A 19 11.21 -12.91 -5.84
CA GLY A 19 11.75 -13.03 -7.20
C GLY A 19 13.26 -12.78 -7.35
N LEU A 20 13.92 -12.23 -6.33
CA LEU A 20 15.37 -12.07 -6.27
C LEU A 20 16.06 -13.18 -5.46
N ALA A 21 15.30 -14.15 -4.93
CA ALA A 21 15.85 -15.34 -4.30
C ALA A 21 16.78 -16.06 -5.29
N GLY A 22 17.91 -16.56 -4.78
CA GLY A 22 18.96 -17.12 -5.63
C GLY A 22 19.85 -16.08 -6.32
N GLN A 23 19.77 -14.80 -5.93
CA GLN A 23 20.65 -13.72 -6.41
C GLN A 23 20.55 -13.49 -7.93
N LYS A 24 19.36 -13.70 -8.49
CA LYS A 24 19.09 -13.57 -9.92
C LYS A 24 18.18 -12.38 -10.22
N ALA A 25 18.33 -11.79 -11.39
CA ALA A 25 17.44 -10.78 -11.95
C ALA A 25 17.44 -10.88 -13.49
N CYS A 26 16.50 -10.23 -14.16
CA CYS A 26 16.53 -10.09 -15.62
C CYS A 26 17.23 -8.80 -16.01
N ARG A 27 18.12 -8.87 -17.01
CA ARG A 27 18.69 -7.67 -17.64
C ARG A 27 17.72 -7.12 -18.66
N LYS A 28 17.45 -5.80 -18.65
CA LYS A 28 16.45 -5.19 -19.55
C LYS A 28 16.84 -5.22 -21.02
N LEU A 29 18.14 -5.27 -21.31
CA LEU A 29 18.65 -5.20 -22.69
C LEU A 29 18.25 -6.43 -23.52
N ASP A 30 18.26 -7.61 -22.91
CA ASP A 30 18.08 -8.89 -23.61
C ASP A 30 17.10 -9.84 -22.89
N ASN A 31 16.51 -9.39 -21.78
CA ASN A 31 15.59 -10.14 -20.91
C ASN A 31 16.21 -11.41 -20.29
N LYS A 32 17.53 -11.60 -20.38
CA LYS A 32 18.20 -12.78 -19.85
C LYS A 32 18.31 -12.73 -18.33
N ILE A 33 18.14 -13.90 -17.71
CA ILE A 33 18.44 -14.09 -16.29
C ILE A 33 19.95 -13.98 -16.10
N VAL A 34 20.36 -13.10 -15.20
CA VAL A 34 21.74 -12.90 -14.79
C VAL A 34 21.87 -13.09 -13.28
N TYR A 35 23.05 -13.51 -12.84
CA TYR A 35 23.35 -13.72 -11.42
C TYR A 35 24.27 -12.60 -10.91
N ALA A 36 24.01 -12.17 -9.68
CA ALA A 36 24.65 -11.00 -9.09
C ALA A 36 26.18 -11.08 -9.03
N ASN A 37 26.74 -12.29 -8.92
CA ASN A 37 28.18 -12.55 -8.91
C ASN A 37 28.85 -12.28 -10.27
N TYR A 38 28.13 -12.40 -11.39
CA TYR A 38 28.70 -12.27 -12.74
C TYR A 38 28.44 -10.92 -13.41
N VAL A 39 27.67 -10.02 -12.78
CA VAL A 39 27.33 -8.72 -13.36
C VAL A 39 27.71 -7.56 -12.45
N THR A 40 27.90 -6.40 -13.04
CA THR A 40 28.25 -5.13 -12.41
C THR A 40 27.15 -4.09 -12.67
N LYS A 41 27.32 -2.88 -12.12
CA LYS A 41 26.35 -1.79 -12.33
C LYS A 41 26.24 -1.38 -13.80
N SER A 42 27.33 -1.46 -14.57
CA SER A 42 27.35 -1.12 -16.00
C SER A 42 26.66 -2.15 -16.89
N ASP A 43 26.45 -3.37 -16.40
CA ASP A 43 25.73 -4.42 -17.13
C ASP A 43 24.20 -4.27 -17.01
N GLY A 44 23.73 -3.32 -16.18
CA GLY A 44 22.33 -2.99 -16.07
C GLY A 44 21.83 -2.14 -17.24
N PRO A 45 20.54 -1.75 -17.23
CA PRO A 45 19.59 -1.87 -16.13
C PRO A 45 18.98 -3.28 -15.94
N PHE A 46 18.49 -3.56 -14.73
CA PHE A 46 17.91 -4.86 -14.34
C PHE A 46 16.48 -4.73 -13.79
N TYR A 47 15.74 -5.83 -13.79
CA TYR A 47 14.42 -5.95 -13.18
C TYR A 47 14.17 -7.31 -12.54
N CYS A 48 13.24 -7.36 -11.58
CA CYS A 48 12.85 -8.58 -10.91
C CYS A 48 11.94 -9.43 -11.81
N PRO A 49 12.22 -10.73 -12.05
CA PRO A 49 11.40 -11.56 -12.93
C PRO A 49 9.97 -11.78 -12.43
N VAL A 50 9.74 -11.68 -11.11
CA VAL A 50 8.43 -11.97 -10.50
C VAL A 50 7.56 -10.72 -10.40
N CYS A 51 8.08 -9.63 -9.85
CA CYS A 51 7.27 -8.41 -9.63
C CYS A 51 7.50 -7.33 -10.67
N LEU A 52 8.42 -7.55 -11.60
CA LEU A 52 8.84 -6.65 -12.67
C LEU A 52 9.46 -5.33 -12.23
N SER A 53 9.48 -4.98 -10.95
CA SER A 53 10.06 -3.72 -10.50
C SER A 53 11.58 -3.66 -10.76
N ASP A 54 12.08 -2.44 -10.97
CA ASP A 54 13.50 -2.19 -11.15
C ASP A 54 14.30 -2.63 -9.95
N VAL A 55 15.48 -3.19 -10.23
CA VAL A 55 16.40 -3.66 -9.20
C VAL A 55 17.79 -3.11 -9.46
N ILE A 56 18.55 -2.95 -8.37
CA ILE A 56 19.94 -2.53 -8.40
C ILE A 56 20.83 -3.68 -7.94
N ILE A 57 21.99 -3.81 -8.57
CA ILE A 57 23.04 -4.71 -8.11
C ILE A 57 23.79 -4.09 -6.94
N ARG A 58 23.92 -4.84 -5.85
CA ARG A 58 24.74 -4.50 -4.70
C ARG A 58 25.98 -5.38 -4.70
N LYS A 59 27.13 -4.73 -4.87
CA LYS A 59 28.45 -5.34 -4.72
C LYS A 59 28.90 -5.18 -3.29
N CYS A 60 29.18 -6.29 -2.62
CA CYS A 60 29.47 -6.30 -1.19
C CYS A 60 30.87 -6.85 -0.92
N THR A 61 31.57 -6.26 0.05
CA THR A 61 32.89 -6.74 0.51
C THR A 61 32.76 -7.90 1.49
N GLU A 62 31.78 -7.83 2.38
CA GLU A 62 31.59 -8.81 3.47
C GLU A 62 30.48 -9.83 3.17
N LYS A 63 29.63 -9.54 2.20
CA LYS A 63 28.44 -10.34 1.87
C LYS A 63 28.50 -10.78 0.41
N VAL A 64 27.63 -11.73 0.07
CA VAL A 64 27.48 -12.12 -1.32
C VAL A 64 26.75 -11.03 -2.09
N ASP A 65 27.21 -10.77 -3.31
CA ASP A 65 26.57 -9.88 -4.25
C ASP A 65 25.10 -10.26 -4.44
N HIS A 66 24.22 -9.27 -4.48
CA HIS A 66 22.78 -9.52 -4.61
C HIS A 66 22.07 -8.38 -5.30
N PHE A 67 20.91 -8.68 -5.87
CA PHE A 67 19.98 -7.66 -6.35
C PHE A 67 19.08 -7.18 -5.21
N ALA A 68 18.69 -5.92 -5.25
CA ALA A 68 17.71 -5.34 -4.34
C ALA A 68 16.70 -4.50 -5.10
N HIS A 69 15.43 -4.53 -4.67
CA HIS A 69 14.39 -3.75 -5.32
C HIS A 69 14.62 -2.24 -5.13
N ASN A 70 14.47 -1.47 -6.20
CA ASN A 70 14.72 -0.03 -6.24
C ASN A 70 13.44 0.81 -6.40
N ALA A 71 12.32 0.32 -5.85
CA ALA A 71 11.07 1.06 -5.92
C ALA A 71 10.95 2.05 -4.75
N ARG A 72 10.54 3.29 -5.05
CA ARG A 72 10.20 4.28 -4.03
C ARG A 72 9.01 3.82 -3.20
N GLN A 73 8.98 4.22 -1.93
CA GLN A 73 7.81 4.09 -1.05
C GLN A 73 7.14 5.45 -0.88
N SER A 74 5.91 5.48 -0.35
CA SER A 74 5.29 6.74 0.05
C SER A 74 6.16 7.44 1.12
N PRO A 75 6.27 8.78 1.08
CA PRO A 75 7.17 9.55 1.93
C PRO A 75 6.61 9.69 3.35
N ILE A 76 6.49 8.57 4.06
CA ILE A 76 6.12 8.50 5.46
C ILE A 76 7.40 8.55 6.30
N ILE A 77 7.39 9.34 7.36
CA ILE A 77 8.50 9.42 8.30
C ILE A 77 8.73 8.10 9.04
N GLY A 78 9.97 7.86 9.48
CA GLY A 78 10.29 6.66 10.24
C GLY A 78 9.63 6.65 11.62
N LYS A 79 9.38 5.47 12.20
CA LYS A 79 8.72 5.27 13.51
C LYS A 79 9.24 6.13 14.69
N LYS A 80 10.48 6.60 14.63
CA LYS A 80 11.11 7.42 15.68
C LYS A 80 10.80 8.91 15.56
N ASP A 81 10.35 9.34 14.40
CA ASP A 81 9.94 10.70 14.15
C ASP A 81 8.43 10.77 14.46
N ARG A 82 8.11 11.51 15.53
CA ARG A 82 6.73 11.70 16.01
C ARG A 82 6.18 13.07 15.64
N LEU A 83 7.02 13.97 15.15
CA LEU A 83 6.65 15.37 14.96
C LEU A 83 5.54 15.52 13.92
N LEU A 84 5.66 14.83 12.78
CA LEU A 84 4.63 14.88 11.74
C LEU A 84 3.30 14.25 12.20
N HIS A 85 3.37 13.19 13.01
CA HIS A 85 2.19 12.56 13.57
C HIS A 85 1.48 13.50 14.55
N GLU A 86 2.23 14.09 15.47
CA GLU A 86 1.71 15.05 16.44
C GLU A 86 1.15 16.30 15.76
N GLN A 87 1.84 16.81 14.73
CA GLN A 87 1.39 17.92 13.91
C GLN A 87 0.05 17.59 13.22
N CYS A 88 -0.03 16.45 12.52
CA CYS A 88 -1.27 16.01 11.88
C CYS A 88 -2.42 15.88 12.89
N GLN A 89 -2.15 15.27 14.04
CA GLN A 89 -3.15 15.15 15.10
C GLN A 89 -3.63 16.52 15.60
N ASN A 90 -2.71 17.46 15.83
CA ASN A 90 -3.01 18.78 16.38
C ASN A 90 -3.82 19.61 15.38
N GLU A 91 -3.39 19.68 14.12
CA GLU A 91 -4.09 20.46 13.09
C GLU A 91 -5.52 19.94 12.87
N ILE A 92 -5.69 18.63 12.77
CA ILE A 92 -7.03 18.01 12.64
C ILE A 92 -7.86 18.27 13.91
N LEU A 93 -7.29 18.11 15.11
CA LEU A 93 -7.99 18.34 16.36
C LEU A 93 -8.48 19.80 16.47
N GLU A 94 -7.60 20.77 16.23
CA GLU A 94 -7.91 22.19 16.27
C GLU A 94 -9.03 22.54 15.29
N TYR A 95 -8.96 21.99 14.07
CA TYR A 95 -9.98 22.19 13.05
C TYR A 95 -11.35 21.63 13.48
N LEU A 96 -11.37 20.44 14.08
CA LEU A 96 -12.59 19.80 14.58
C LEU A 96 -13.16 20.50 15.82
N GLN A 97 -12.32 20.96 16.75
CA GLN A 97 -12.76 21.74 17.92
C GLN A 97 -13.38 23.07 17.50
N LYS A 98 -12.82 23.73 16.49
CA LYS A 98 -13.38 24.97 15.93
C LYS A 98 -14.70 24.73 15.21
N SER A 99 -14.80 23.65 14.45
CA SER A 99 -15.99 23.35 13.64
C SER A 99 -17.13 22.74 14.45
N PHE A 100 -16.82 21.98 15.49
CA PHE A 100 -17.76 21.29 16.38
C PHE A 100 -17.36 21.45 17.85
N PRO A 101 -17.53 22.65 18.45
CA PRO A 101 -17.10 22.92 19.83
C PRO A 101 -17.83 22.04 20.87
N SER A 102 -19.07 21.63 20.59
CA SER A 102 -19.83 20.70 21.44
C SER A 102 -19.43 19.23 21.25
N GLY A 103 -18.63 18.91 20.23
CA GLY A 103 -18.22 17.55 19.86
C GLY A 103 -17.25 16.89 20.85
N LYS A 104 -16.79 17.63 21.86
CA LYS A 104 -15.85 17.17 22.90
C LYS A 104 -14.60 16.50 22.29
N TRP A 105 -14.03 17.08 21.25
CA TRP A 105 -12.85 16.53 20.57
C TRP A 105 -11.60 16.56 21.45
N GLU A 106 -10.90 15.44 21.53
CA GLU A 106 -9.67 15.29 22.32
C GLU A 106 -8.73 14.25 21.70
N LYS A 107 -7.43 14.47 21.89
CA LYS A 107 -6.37 13.53 21.50
C LYS A 107 -6.19 12.43 22.53
N GLU A 108 -5.96 11.20 22.06
CA GLU A 108 -5.58 10.06 22.89
C GLU A 108 -6.51 9.80 24.09
N ARG A 109 -7.79 10.21 24.00
CA ARG A 109 -8.79 9.97 25.05
C ARG A 109 -9.12 8.46 25.11
N PRO A 110 -8.90 7.77 26.25
CA PRO A 110 -9.29 6.38 26.38
C PRO A 110 -10.81 6.20 26.28
N ILE A 111 -11.24 5.26 25.44
CA ILE A 111 -12.61 4.75 25.45
C ILE A 111 -12.60 3.51 26.35
N PRO A 112 -13.16 3.59 27.57
CA PRO A 112 -12.91 2.61 28.63
C PRO A 112 -13.41 1.22 28.25
N LYS A 113 -12.80 0.21 28.89
CA LYS A 113 -13.30 -1.16 28.86
C LYS A 113 -14.70 -1.23 29.49
N ASN A 114 -15.50 -2.20 29.06
CA ASN A 114 -16.77 -2.54 29.69
C ASN A 114 -16.93 -4.06 29.69
N GLU A 115 -16.83 -4.66 30.89
CA GLU A 115 -16.85 -6.11 31.06
C GLU A 115 -18.23 -6.71 30.78
N ILE A 116 -19.32 -5.95 31.02
CA ILE A 116 -20.69 -6.39 30.76
C ILE A 116 -20.92 -6.63 29.26
N TYR A 117 -20.30 -5.81 28.42
CA TYR A 117 -20.45 -5.86 26.97
C TYR A 117 -19.23 -6.44 26.23
N ASP A 118 -18.29 -7.07 26.96
CA ASP A 118 -17.01 -7.58 26.42
C ASP A 118 -16.28 -6.56 25.52
N LEU A 119 -16.15 -5.35 26.05
CA LEU A 119 -15.51 -4.22 25.38
C LEU A 119 -14.11 -4.01 25.96
N LYS A 120 -13.09 -4.08 25.10
CA LYS A 120 -11.69 -3.80 25.48
C LYS A 120 -11.40 -2.32 25.36
N GLU A 121 -10.58 -1.77 26.24
CA GLU A 121 -10.17 -0.36 26.12
C GLU A 121 -9.51 -0.10 24.76
N VAL A 122 -9.87 1.01 24.12
CA VAL A 122 -9.24 1.51 22.91
C VAL A 122 -8.89 2.98 23.07
N ILE A 123 -7.72 3.35 22.58
CA ILE A 123 -7.22 4.73 22.58
C ILE A 123 -7.08 5.16 21.12
N PRO A 124 -8.04 5.93 20.58
CA PRO A 124 -7.89 6.59 19.28
C PRO A 124 -6.92 7.75 19.34
N ASP A 125 -6.30 8.09 18.21
CA ASP A 125 -5.41 9.25 18.13
C ASP A 125 -6.18 10.55 18.36
N ILE A 126 -7.40 10.64 17.80
CA ILE A 126 -8.37 11.70 18.07
C ILE A 126 -9.75 11.08 18.21
N SER A 127 -10.55 11.53 19.17
CA SER A 127 -11.97 11.17 19.24
C SER A 127 -12.86 12.33 19.65
N GLY A 128 -14.12 12.24 19.22
CA GLY A 128 -15.14 13.24 19.51
C GLY A 128 -16.42 12.90 18.78
N ARG A 129 -17.20 13.94 18.48
CA ARG A 129 -18.48 13.81 17.80
C ARG A 129 -18.67 14.90 16.75
N ILE A 130 -19.28 14.50 15.64
CA ILE A 130 -19.99 15.41 14.74
C ILE A 130 -21.46 15.19 15.02
N ASP A 131 -22.13 16.21 15.53
CA ASP A 131 -23.48 16.10 16.10
C ASP A 131 -23.53 14.96 17.15
N GLU A 132 -24.33 13.92 16.93
CA GLU A 132 -24.43 12.75 17.82
C GLU A 132 -23.56 11.58 17.38
N LEU A 133 -22.89 11.67 16.23
CA LEU A 133 -22.12 10.57 15.66
C LEU A 133 -20.75 10.48 16.34
N PRO A 134 -20.42 9.38 17.04
CA PRO A 134 -19.10 9.20 17.63
C PRO A 134 -18.08 8.83 16.55
N ILE A 135 -16.96 9.57 16.52
CA ILE A 135 -15.91 9.40 15.53
C ILE A 135 -14.57 9.15 16.23
N ALA A 136 -13.83 8.18 15.73
CA ALA A 136 -12.41 7.94 16.01
C ALA A 136 -11.59 8.19 14.75
N ILE A 137 -10.56 9.03 14.87
CA ILE A 137 -9.58 9.26 13.81
C ILE A 137 -8.24 8.66 14.24
N GLU A 138 -7.62 7.93 13.32
CA GLU A 138 -6.35 7.24 13.50
C GLU A 138 -5.31 7.81 12.55
N VAL A 139 -4.21 8.34 13.10
CA VAL A 139 -3.10 8.91 12.34
C VAL A 139 -2.01 7.84 12.19
N GLN A 140 -1.94 7.20 11.04
CA GLN A 140 -1.15 5.99 10.83
C GLN A 140 0.25 6.30 10.25
N ILE A 141 1.27 6.48 11.11
CA ILE A 141 2.67 6.66 10.67
C ILE A 141 3.51 5.38 10.65
N SER A 142 3.22 4.43 11.53
CA SER A 142 4.02 3.22 11.66
C SER A 142 3.30 2.04 11.01
N PRO A 143 3.99 0.96 10.62
CA PRO A 143 3.28 -0.28 10.35
C PRO A 143 2.79 -0.84 11.70
N TYR A 144 1.62 -0.41 12.17
CA TYR A 144 0.86 -1.30 13.04
C TYR A 144 0.69 -2.61 12.28
N THR A 145 0.79 -3.72 12.99
CA THR A 145 0.41 -4.99 12.39
C THR A 145 -1.04 -4.83 11.95
N ILE A 146 -1.38 -5.34 10.77
CA ILE A 146 -2.77 -5.37 10.28
C ILE A 146 -3.71 -5.88 11.38
N ASN A 147 -3.25 -6.84 12.18
CA ASN A 147 -3.97 -7.37 13.34
C ASN A 147 -4.40 -6.28 14.33
N ARG A 148 -3.55 -5.30 14.64
CA ARG A 148 -3.93 -4.21 15.55
C ARG A 148 -4.96 -3.28 14.94
N ILE A 149 -4.85 -2.99 13.64
CA ILE A 149 -5.89 -2.22 12.91
C ILE A 149 -7.22 -3.00 12.97
N HIS A 150 -7.19 -4.30 12.68
CA HIS A 150 -8.36 -5.18 12.74
C HIS A 150 -8.99 -5.21 14.14
N GLU A 151 -8.19 -5.43 15.19
CA GLU A 151 -8.67 -5.46 16.58
C GLU A 151 -9.35 -4.14 16.97
N LYS A 152 -8.75 -2.99 16.60
CA LYS A 152 -9.37 -1.68 16.83
C LYS A 152 -10.68 -1.52 16.07
N LEU A 153 -10.74 -1.91 14.80
CA LEU A 153 -11.97 -1.86 14.00
C LEU A 153 -13.10 -2.68 14.62
N VAL A 154 -12.82 -3.89 15.11
CA VAL A 154 -13.81 -4.73 15.82
C VAL A 154 -14.33 -4.00 17.07
N GLU A 155 -13.43 -3.44 17.87
CA GLU A 155 -13.81 -2.73 19.10
C GLU A 155 -14.58 -1.43 18.84
N TYR A 156 -14.25 -0.69 17.78
CA TYR A 156 -15.02 0.48 17.34
C TYR A 156 -16.40 0.09 16.85
N GLU A 157 -16.52 -0.99 16.07
CA GLU A 157 -17.81 -1.46 15.56
C GLU A 157 -18.76 -1.90 16.68
N LYS A 158 -18.26 -2.62 17.70
CA LYS A 158 -19.07 -2.98 18.89
C LYS A 158 -19.70 -1.75 19.57
N ARG A 159 -19.07 -0.58 19.41
CA ARG A 159 -19.49 0.71 19.99
C ARG A 159 -20.18 1.64 19.01
N LYS A 160 -20.35 1.22 17.74
CA LYS A 160 -20.87 2.06 16.64
C LYS A 160 -20.09 3.37 16.47
N VAL A 161 -18.77 3.32 16.72
CA VAL A 161 -17.86 4.42 16.48
C VAL A 161 -17.45 4.41 15.01
N LEU A 162 -17.65 5.52 14.32
CA LEU A 162 -17.20 5.71 12.95
C LEU A 162 -15.68 5.90 12.94
N VAL A 163 -14.98 5.21 12.04
CA VAL A 163 -13.52 5.26 11.98
C VAL A 163 -13.04 5.92 10.70
N LEU A 164 -12.03 6.79 10.82
CA LEU A 164 -11.25 7.35 9.71
C LEU A 164 -9.76 7.14 9.98
N TYR A 165 -9.05 6.52 9.03
CA TYR A 165 -7.60 6.38 9.06
C TYR A 165 -6.98 7.39 8.09
N ILE A 166 -6.00 8.14 8.57
CA ILE A 166 -5.27 9.15 7.81
C ILE A 166 -3.77 8.85 7.90
N ILE A 167 -3.07 8.97 6.79
CA ILE A 167 -1.62 8.74 6.72
C ILE A 167 -0.92 10.08 6.47
N PRO A 168 -0.12 10.59 7.42
CA PRO A 168 0.60 11.82 7.18
C PRO A 168 1.85 11.56 6.32
N LEU A 169 2.07 12.41 5.33
CA LEU A 169 3.22 12.38 4.43
C LEU A 169 4.12 13.59 4.68
N CYS A 170 5.45 13.40 4.68
CA CYS A 170 6.38 14.53 4.86
C CYS A 170 6.54 15.39 3.60
N LYS A 171 6.09 14.88 2.45
CA LYS A 171 5.97 15.59 1.18
C LYS A 171 4.88 14.93 0.35
N GLU A 172 4.47 15.57 -0.73
CA GLU A 172 3.50 14.99 -1.66
C GLU A 172 3.90 13.59 -2.13
N LEU A 173 2.89 12.73 -2.31
CA LEU A 173 3.11 11.38 -2.82
C LEU A 173 3.70 11.41 -4.24
N GLY A 174 3.34 12.42 -5.04
CA GLY A 174 3.72 12.52 -6.46
C GLY A 174 3.04 11.49 -7.36
N GLU A 175 3.14 11.68 -8.66
CA GLU A 175 2.42 10.87 -9.67
C GLU A 175 3.18 9.61 -10.13
N GLU A 176 4.46 9.50 -9.76
CA GLU A 176 5.31 8.37 -10.16
C GLU A 176 4.80 7.04 -9.57
N VAL A 177 5.13 5.93 -10.23
CA VAL A 177 4.86 4.60 -9.65
C VAL A 177 5.60 4.43 -8.32
N PHE A 178 4.96 3.76 -7.37
CA PHE A 178 5.54 3.49 -6.07
C PHE A 178 5.12 2.13 -5.54
N ARG A 179 5.73 1.69 -4.45
CA ARG A 179 5.35 0.48 -3.74
C ARG A 179 4.59 0.87 -2.46
N PRO A 180 3.24 0.74 -2.43
CA PRO A 180 2.50 0.93 -1.19
C PRO A 180 2.94 -0.09 -0.13
N ARG A 181 3.02 0.36 1.12
CA ARG A 181 3.28 -0.51 2.27
C ARG A 181 2.08 -1.40 2.54
N LEU A 182 2.30 -2.41 3.37
CA LEU A 182 1.30 -3.42 3.68
C LEU A 182 0.02 -2.82 4.30
N PHE A 183 0.16 -1.93 5.28
CA PHE A 183 -0.98 -1.29 5.91
C PHE A 183 -1.69 -0.32 4.96
N GLU A 184 -0.96 0.37 4.07
CA GLU A 184 -1.57 1.22 3.02
C GLU A 184 -2.49 0.38 2.13
N LYS A 185 -2.05 -0.82 1.70
CA LYS A 185 -2.91 -1.73 0.93
C LYS A 185 -4.10 -2.25 1.75
N TYR A 186 -3.95 -2.44 3.06
CA TYR A 186 -5.07 -2.83 3.92
C TYR A 186 -6.10 -1.70 4.04
N LEU A 187 -5.65 -0.46 4.24
CA LEU A 187 -6.53 0.71 4.28
C LEU A 187 -7.19 0.97 2.93
N HIS A 188 -6.48 0.77 1.83
CA HIS A 188 -7.04 0.79 0.48
C HIS A 188 -8.21 -0.18 0.35
N SER A 189 -8.03 -1.43 0.82
CA SER A 189 -9.12 -2.40 0.88
C SER A 189 -10.26 -1.98 1.81
N LEU A 190 -9.95 -1.38 2.97
CA LEU A 190 -10.91 -0.93 3.98
C LEU A 190 -11.84 0.17 3.46
N TYR A 191 -11.33 1.12 2.68
CA TYR A 191 -12.09 2.25 2.14
C TYR A 191 -12.46 2.08 0.66
N TYR A 192 -12.75 0.84 0.24
CA TYR A 192 -13.25 0.54 -1.10
C TYR A 192 -12.38 1.11 -2.23
N GLY A 193 -11.06 0.93 -2.09
CA GLY A 193 -10.08 1.39 -3.06
C GLY A 193 -9.51 2.78 -2.79
N ARG A 194 -9.68 3.34 -1.59
CA ARG A 194 -9.20 4.70 -1.24
C ARG A 194 -8.20 4.68 -0.10
N VAL A 195 -7.26 5.61 -0.13
CA VAL A 195 -6.35 5.91 0.98
C VAL A 195 -6.32 7.41 1.19
N TYR A 196 -6.44 7.82 2.46
CA TYR A 196 -6.46 9.22 2.86
C TYR A 196 -5.09 9.65 3.34
N TYR A 197 -4.53 10.65 2.67
CA TYR A 197 -3.27 11.26 3.03
C TYR A 197 -3.46 12.66 3.57
N TRP A 198 -2.67 13.00 4.59
CA TRP A 198 -2.54 14.35 5.09
C TRP A 198 -1.13 14.86 4.77
N ILE A 199 -1.01 16.13 4.44
CA ILE A 199 0.27 16.78 4.14
C ILE A 199 0.29 18.09 4.96
N PRO A 200 1.42 18.43 5.60
CA PRO A 200 1.56 19.71 6.32
C PRO A 200 1.20 20.90 5.44
N ASN A 201 0.58 21.92 6.06
CA ASN A 201 0.25 23.20 5.42
C ASN A 201 -0.69 23.07 4.21
N ASN A 202 -1.51 22.02 4.14
CA ASN A 202 -2.47 21.79 3.07
C ASN A 202 -3.88 22.28 3.43
N ASP A 203 -4.02 23.41 4.14
CA ASP A 203 -5.30 24.00 4.54
C ASP A 203 -6.28 23.04 5.23
N ASN A 204 -5.76 22.11 6.06
CA ASN A 204 -6.51 21.02 6.70
C ASN A 204 -7.25 20.09 5.72
N LYS A 205 -6.84 20.05 4.45
CA LYS A 205 -7.40 19.16 3.44
C LYS A 205 -6.72 17.80 3.45
N ILE A 206 -7.55 16.78 3.29
CA ILE A 206 -7.16 15.38 3.15
C ILE A 206 -7.18 15.02 1.66
N VAL A 207 -6.11 14.42 1.17
CA VAL A 207 -6.02 13.98 -0.22
C VAL A 207 -6.46 12.52 -0.30
N SER A 208 -7.50 12.24 -1.09
CA SER A 208 -7.93 10.87 -1.38
C SER A 208 -7.12 10.31 -2.54
N VAL A 209 -6.63 9.08 -2.42
CA VAL A 209 -5.80 8.44 -3.46
C VAL A 209 -6.24 7.00 -3.69
N HIS A 210 -6.43 6.65 -4.95
CA HIS A 210 -6.57 5.26 -5.40
C HIS A 210 -5.22 4.70 -5.84
N PHE A 211 -4.91 3.46 -5.47
CA PHE A 211 -3.73 2.74 -5.92
C PHE A 211 -4.03 1.92 -7.16
N GLY A 212 -3.95 2.58 -8.32
CA GLY A 212 -4.24 1.92 -9.58
C GLY A 212 -3.12 1.01 -10.06
N ARG A 213 -3.48 0.10 -10.96
CA ARG A 213 -2.52 -0.79 -11.63
C ARG A 213 -1.60 -0.01 -12.58
N CYS A 214 -0.42 -0.57 -12.82
CA CYS A 214 0.52 -0.06 -13.80
C CYS A 214 1.25 -1.21 -14.50
N THR A 215 1.77 -0.93 -15.69
CA THR A 215 2.43 -1.91 -16.55
C THR A 215 3.86 -1.50 -16.87
N ARG A 216 4.65 -2.49 -17.27
CA ARG A 216 5.99 -2.37 -17.83
C ARG A 216 5.96 -2.91 -19.26
N TRP A 217 6.52 -2.15 -20.19
CA TRP A 217 6.87 -2.65 -21.52
C TRP A 217 8.07 -3.59 -21.41
N ILE A 218 7.98 -4.75 -22.05
CA ILE A 218 9.08 -5.71 -22.20
C ILE A 218 9.61 -5.56 -23.62
N GLU A 219 10.86 -5.12 -23.75
CA GLU A 219 11.49 -4.89 -25.06
C GLU A 219 11.64 -6.20 -25.83
N GLU A 220 11.47 -6.11 -27.15
CA GLU A 220 11.74 -7.22 -28.07
C GLU A 220 13.23 -7.57 -28.06
N SER A 221 13.52 -8.86 -27.90
CA SER A 221 14.86 -9.42 -28.01
C SER A 221 14.83 -10.68 -28.85
N THR A 222 15.88 -10.88 -29.64
CA THR A 222 16.09 -12.07 -30.47
C THR A 222 17.44 -12.68 -30.11
N TRP A 223 17.50 -14.00 -29.96
CA TRP A 223 18.73 -14.73 -29.63
C TRP A 223 18.69 -16.14 -30.23
N PHE A 224 19.83 -16.81 -30.29
CA PHE A 224 19.90 -18.22 -30.68
C PHE A 224 19.98 -19.12 -29.43
N SER A 225 19.25 -20.23 -29.42
CA SER A 225 19.34 -21.27 -28.39
C SER A 225 20.68 -22.00 -28.44
N GLU A 226 20.97 -22.87 -27.46
CA GLU A 226 22.16 -23.73 -27.49
C GLU A 226 22.17 -24.66 -28.72
N ASP A 227 20.99 -24.99 -29.25
CA ASP A 227 20.80 -25.80 -30.45
C ASP A 227 20.82 -24.97 -31.76
N GLY A 228 21.05 -23.66 -31.66
CA GLY A 228 21.12 -22.76 -32.82
C GLY A 228 19.77 -22.34 -33.40
N GLU A 229 18.67 -22.59 -32.69
CA GLU A 229 17.34 -22.13 -33.10
C GLU A 229 17.15 -20.65 -32.75
N GLU A 230 16.59 -19.88 -33.68
CA GLU A 230 16.25 -18.48 -33.44
C GLU A 230 15.04 -18.40 -32.48
N CYS A 231 15.24 -17.70 -31.37
CA CYS A 231 14.26 -17.43 -30.34
C CYS A 231 13.98 -15.93 -30.30
N ASN A 232 12.73 -15.55 -30.09
CA ASN A 232 12.31 -14.18 -29.86
C ASN A 232 11.41 -14.05 -28.61
N ALA A 233 11.49 -12.93 -27.90
CA ALA A 233 10.56 -12.58 -26.83
C ALA A 233 10.46 -11.05 -26.67
N GLY A 234 9.43 -10.58 -25.97
CA GLY A 234 9.15 -9.16 -25.77
C GLY A 234 8.11 -8.61 -26.75
N GLY A 235 7.93 -7.28 -26.78
CA GLY A 235 6.94 -6.61 -27.61
C GLY A 235 5.55 -6.48 -26.98
N TYR A 236 5.46 -6.54 -25.64
CA TYR A 236 4.19 -6.53 -24.92
C TYR A 236 4.28 -5.83 -23.55
N TYR A 237 3.11 -5.55 -22.96
CA TYR A 237 3.00 -4.94 -21.63
C TYR A 237 2.67 -5.98 -20.56
N LEU A 238 3.42 -5.99 -19.47
CA LEU A 238 3.10 -6.79 -18.29
C LEU A 238 2.75 -5.92 -17.09
N THR A 239 1.79 -6.36 -16.27
CA THR A 239 1.36 -5.64 -15.07
C THR A 239 2.37 -5.79 -13.93
N PHE A 240 2.70 -4.72 -13.22
CA PHE A 240 3.53 -4.84 -12.03
C PHE A 240 2.77 -5.57 -10.92
N LYS A 241 3.39 -6.62 -10.35
CA LYS A 241 2.81 -7.33 -9.21
C LYS A 241 2.66 -6.39 -8.01
N THR A 242 3.70 -5.66 -7.61
CA THR A 242 3.69 -4.93 -6.32
C THR A 242 3.64 -3.40 -6.44
N LEU A 243 3.95 -2.83 -7.61
CA LEU A 243 3.96 -1.37 -7.83
C LEU A 243 2.59 -0.85 -8.24
N ARG A 244 2.24 0.34 -7.79
CA ARG A 244 0.98 1.00 -8.10
C ARG A 244 1.22 2.41 -8.62
N LYS A 245 0.29 2.88 -9.44
CA LYS A 245 0.20 4.28 -9.87
C LYS A 245 -0.80 4.99 -8.95
N PRO A 246 -0.43 6.12 -8.33
CA PRO A 246 -1.39 6.88 -7.53
C PRO A 246 -2.33 7.65 -8.45
N PHE A 247 -3.64 7.49 -8.24
CA PHE A 247 -4.68 8.28 -8.88
C PHE A 247 -5.34 9.17 -7.83
N PHE A 248 -5.10 10.47 -7.93
CA PHE A 248 -5.56 11.47 -6.98
C PHE A 248 -7.05 11.76 -7.19
N GLY A 249 -7.81 11.72 -6.11
CA GLY A 249 -9.18 12.20 -6.04
C GLY A 249 -9.20 13.68 -5.65
N GLU A 250 -10.32 14.10 -5.08
CA GLU A 250 -10.49 15.47 -4.61
C GLU A 250 -9.69 15.75 -3.32
N GLN A 251 -9.43 17.04 -3.07
CA GLN A 251 -8.99 17.53 -1.77
C GLN A 251 -10.20 17.70 -0.86
N LEU A 252 -10.25 16.91 0.20
CA LEU A 252 -11.42 16.72 1.04
C LEU A 252 -11.32 17.52 2.33
N ASP A 253 -12.42 18.18 2.68
CA ASP A 253 -12.69 18.73 3.99
C ASP A 253 -13.25 17.64 4.91
N ILE A 254 -12.55 17.32 6.01
CA ILE A 254 -12.97 16.25 6.93
C ILE A 254 -14.38 16.48 7.51
N VAL A 255 -14.83 17.73 7.59
CA VAL A 255 -16.15 18.08 8.14
C VAL A 255 -17.24 18.01 7.08
N LYS A 256 -16.96 18.49 5.86
CA LYS A 256 -17.99 18.67 4.83
C LYS A 256 -18.12 17.49 3.89
N ASP A 257 -17.02 16.80 3.61
CA ASP A 257 -16.92 15.89 2.47
C ASP A 257 -16.99 14.41 2.88
N PHE A 258 -17.14 14.14 4.17
CA PHE A 258 -17.25 12.79 4.73
C PHE A 258 -18.67 12.45 5.19
N LYS A 259 -19.00 11.17 5.18
CA LYS A 259 -20.29 10.59 5.58
C LYS A 259 -20.08 9.31 6.36
N GLN A 260 -21.11 8.91 7.10
CA GLN A 260 -21.16 7.58 7.69
C GLN A 260 -21.44 6.52 6.62
N MET A 261 -20.78 5.37 6.74
CA MET A 261 -21.05 4.20 5.91
C MET A 261 -20.85 2.94 6.75
N GLN A 262 -21.77 1.98 6.60
CA GLN A 262 -21.55 0.64 7.12
C GLN A 262 -20.83 -0.22 6.10
N ARG A 263 -19.71 -0.81 6.51
CA ARG A 263 -18.95 -1.75 5.71
C ARG A 263 -19.22 -3.16 6.18
N LYS A 264 -19.69 -4.00 5.26
CA LYS A 264 -19.79 -5.45 5.50
C LYS A 264 -18.40 -6.06 5.62
N GLU A 265 -18.33 -7.16 6.35
CA GLU A 265 -17.14 -7.99 6.41
C GLU A 265 -16.70 -8.38 4.98
N PHE A 266 -15.39 -8.33 4.74
CA PHE A 266 -14.79 -8.68 3.47
C PHE A 266 -13.56 -9.54 3.71
N ILE A 267 -13.56 -10.75 3.13
CA ILE A 267 -12.43 -11.68 3.21
C ILE A 267 -11.80 -11.74 1.83
N PRO A 268 -10.65 -11.07 1.61
CA PRO A 268 -9.90 -11.25 0.37
C PRO A 268 -9.26 -12.65 0.33
N THR A 269 -8.78 -13.07 -0.83
CA THR A 269 -8.04 -14.34 -1.05
C THR A 269 -6.97 -14.57 0.02
N ASN A 270 -6.27 -13.52 0.43
CA ASN A 270 -5.42 -13.58 1.60
C ASN A 270 -6.21 -13.32 2.89
N ALA A 271 -6.69 -14.40 3.51
CA ALA A 271 -7.50 -14.35 4.74
C ALA A 271 -6.84 -13.58 5.91
N LYS A 272 -5.50 -13.42 5.93
CA LYS A 272 -4.80 -12.59 6.93
C LYS A 272 -5.11 -11.09 6.83
N LYS A 273 -5.80 -10.68 5.77
CA LYS A 273 -6.29 -9.31 5.54
C LYS A 273 -7.80 -9.19 5.66
N LYS A 274 -8.46 -10.15 6.30
CA LYS A 274 -9.88 -10.06 6.60
C LYS A 274 -10.20 -8.65 7.11
N ILE A 275 -11.16 -7.99 6.50
CA ILE A 275 -11.70 -6.72 6.99
C ILE A 275 -12.97 -7.05 7.74
N PRO A 276 -13.06 -6.75 9.05
CA PRO A 276 -14.27 -7.00 9.81
C PRO A 276 -15.38 -6.07 9.34
N ALA A 277 -16.63 -6.40 9.69
CA ALA A 277 -17.69 -5.41 9.58
C ALA A 277 -17.34 -4.19 10.45
N CYS A 278 -17.55 -2.98 9.92
CA CYS A 278 -17.20 -1.75 10.63
C CYS A 278 -17.92 -0.51 10.10
N SER A 279 -18.15 0.43 11.00
CA SER A 279 -18.69 1.75 10.70
C SER A 279 -17.55 2.69 10.28
N LEU A 280 -17.61 3.20 9.05
CA LEU A 280 -16.59 4.08 8.48
C LEU A 280 -17.07 5.52 8.41
N PHE A 281 -16.16 6.46 8.68
CA PHE A 281 -16.29 7.84 8.25
C PHE A 281 -15.51 7.98 6.95
N ILE A 282 -16.22 7.95 5.82
CA ILE A 282 -15.67 7.82 4.47
C ILE A 282 -16.10 9.01 3.61
N ASP A 283 -15.32 9.37 2.60
CA ASP A 283 -15.68 10.49 1.73
C ASP A 283 -16.95 10.24 0.90
N LYS A 284 -17.54 11.34 0.41
CA LYS A 284 -18.74 11.35 -0.42
C LYS A 284 -18.43 11.13 -1.91
N GLN A 285 -17.16 11.10 -2.31
CA GLN A 285 -16.76 11.05 -3.70
C GLN A 285 -17.14 9.71 -4.32
N MET A 286 -17.71 9.78 -5.52
CA MET A 286 -17.90 8.61 -6.37
C MET A 286 -16.54 8.06 -6.80
N LYS A 287 -16.50 6.78 -7.17
CA LYS A 287 -15.31 6.15 -7.76
C LYS A 287 -14.82 7.00 -8.95
N TRP A 288 -13.56 7.42 -8.93
CA TRP A 288 -12.97 8.31 -9.95
C TRP A 288 -11.85 7.66 -10.77
N TRP A 289 -11.56 6.38 -10.52
CA TRP A 289 -10.58 5.60 -11.27
C TRP A 289 -11.25 4.67 -12.30
N ASP A 290 -10.48 4.31 -13.33
CA ASP A 290 -10.98 3.66 -14.55
C ASP A 290 -11.30 2.16 -14.35
N GLU A 291 -12.43 1.70 -14.87
CA GLU A 291 -12.79 0.28 -14.93
C GLU A 291 -11.85 -0.53 -15.84
N LYS A 292 -11.18 0.12 -16.80
CA LYS A 292 -10.20 -0.51 -17.69
C LYS A 292 -9.00 -1.11 -16.95
N GLU A 293 -8.75 -0.72 -15.70
CA GLU A 293 -7.75 -1.38 -14.85
C GLU A 293 -8.01 -2.90 -14.72
N CYS A 294 -9.27 -3.31 -14.66
CA CYS A 294 -9.66 -4.71 -14.60
C CYS A 294 -9.43 -5.45 -15.93
N ILE A 295 -9.51 -4.75 -17.06
CA ILE A 295 -9.28 -5.31 -18.40
C ILE A 295 -7.77 -5.56 -18.61
N ILE A 296 -6.95 -4.54 -18.32
CA ILE A 296 -5.48 -4.63 -18.39
C ILE A 296 -4.96 -5.81 -17.55
N GLN A 297 -5.56 -6.04 -16.38
CA GLN A 297 -5.21 -7.17 -15.53
C GLN A 297 -5.46 -8.51 -16.23
N LYS A 298 -6.62 -8.69 -16.87
CA LYS A 298 -6.99 -9.96 -17.54
C LYS A 298 -6.10 -10.24 -18.75
N GLU A 299 -5.84 -9.23 -19.58
CA GLU A 299 -4.95 -9.34 -20.75
C GLU A 299 -3.53 -9.71 -20.31
N SER A 300 -3.00 -9.01 -19.30
CA SER A 300 -1.67 -9.28 -18.76
C SER A 300 -1.55 -10.68 -18.16
N ILE A 301 -2.58 -11.20 -17.48
CA ILE A 301 -2.58 -12.60 -17.00
C ILE A 301 -2.48 -13.56 -18.19
N ILE A 302 -3.31 -13.39 -19.21
CA ILE A 302 -3.35 -14.26 -20.39
C ILE A 302 -2.00 -14.27 -21.14
N GLU A 303 -1.39 -13.10 -21.36
CA GLU A 303 -0.08 -13.00 -22.02
C GLU A 303 1.02 -13.67 -21.17
N SER A 304 1.02 -13.41 -19.88
CA SER A 304 2.07 -13.93 -19.01
C SER A 304 2.05 -15.44 -18.78
N THR A 305 0.87 -16.05 -18.65
CA THR A 305 0.74 -17.52 -18.49
C THR A 305 1.26 -18.27 -19.71
N LYS A 306 1.34 -17.61 -20.88
CA LYS A 306 1.94 -18.19 -22.09
C LYS A 306 3.46 -18.12 -22.13
N LEU A 307 4.08 -17.23 -21.34
CA LEU A 307 5.48 -16.84 -21.50
C LEU A 307 6.35 -17.16 -20.28
N PHE A 308 5.78 -17.12 -19.07
CA PHE A 308 6.48 -17.37 -17.82
C PHE A 308 5.61 -18.23 -16.91
N GLU A 309 5.97 -19.50 -16.71
CA GLU A 309 5.25 -20.40 -15.79
C GLU A 309 5.19 -19.84 -14.35
N GLU A 310 6.18 -19.05 -13.94
CA GLU A 310 6.31 -18.51 -12.58
C GLU A 310 5.74 -17.09 -12.40
N TYR A 311 5.30 -16.41 -13.46
CA TYR A 311 4.82 -15.03 -13.33
C TYR A 311 3.35 -14.99 -12.88
N ASN A 312 3.08 -14.20 -11.84
CA ASN A 312 1.73 -13.91 -11.36
C ASN A 312 1.59 -12.41 -11.09
N PRO A 313 0.79 -11.68 -11.89
CA PRO A 313 0.60 -10.24 -11.72
C PRO A 313 -0.30 -9.89 -10.53
N ILE A 314 -0.98 -10.88 -9.94
CA ILE A 314 -1.88 -10.67 -8.82
C ILE A 314 -1.05 -10.57 -7.54
N ASP A 315 -1.07 -9.39 -6.94
CA ASP A 315 -0.67 -9.26 -5.55
C ASP A 315 -1.79 -9.86 -4.68
N GLU A 316 -1.46 -10.78 -3.79
CA GLU A 316 -2.38 -11.31 -2.77
C GLU A 316 -3.00 -10.20 -1.90
N TYR A 317 -2.49 -8.97 -2.02
CA TYR A 317 -2.87 -7.80 -1.29
C TYR A 317 -3.70 -6.78 -2.10
N ASP A 318 -4.15 -7.10 -3.31
CA ASP A 318 -4.88 -6.18 -4.22
C ASP A 318 -6.40 -6.16 -4.12
N GLU A 319 -6.98 -7.12 -3.41
CA GLU A 319 -8.42 -7.26 -3.39
C GLU A 319 -9.11 -6.25 -2.47
N TYR A 320 -10.17 -5.65 -2.98
CA TYR A 320 -11.10 -4.80 -2.25
C TYR A 320 -12.51 -4.98 -2.86
N SER A 321 -13.54 -4.71 -2.07
CA SER A 321 -14.92 -4.77 -2.57
C SER A 321 -15.21 -3.59 -3.49
N ASP A 322 -15.79 -3.85 -4.67
CA ASP A 322 -16.33 -2.82 -5.57
C ASP A 322 -17.76 -2.38 -5.19
N GLU A 323 -18.40 -3.04 -4.20
CA GLU A 323 -19.72 -2.66 -3.68
C GLU A 323 -19.61 -1.45 -2.73
N PHE A 324 -19.33 -0.26 -3.28
CA PHE A 324 -19.30 1.03 -2.57
C PHE A 324 -20.66 1.71 -2.51
#